data_AF-A0A7V8WAM0-F1
#
_entry.id   AF-A0A7V8WAM0-F1
#
_cell.length_a   1.000
_cell.length_b   1.000
_cell.length_c   1.000
_cell.angle_alpha   90.00
_cell.angle_beta   90.00
_cell.angle_gamma   90.00
#
_symmetry.space_group_name_H-M   'P 1'
#
loop_
_entity.id
_entity.type
_entity.pdbx_description
1 polymer ?
#
loop_
_entity_poly.entity_id
_entity_poly.type
_entity_poly.pdbx_seq_one_letter_code
_entity_poly.pdbx_strand_id
1 'polypeptide(L)'
;MPPRRRRRRASLAPGHWRLPGALERWAVFRLRRAAAALSYEAERVLAAAGLRLIEFAALAALVDRYEMSQAALGERIGLDRNG
;
A
#
# COMPACT_ATOMS: atom_id res chain seq x y z
N MET A 1 44.30 -8.87 30.60
CA MET A 1 44.01 -7.81 29.60
C MET A 1 42.96 -8.35 28.63
N PRO A 2 41.68 -7.97 28.69
CA PRO A 2 40.66 -8.55 27.80
C PRO A 2 40.56 -7.77 26.47
N PRO A 3 40.21 -8.42 25.34
CA PRO A 3 40.13 -7.74 24.05
C PRO A 3 38.86 -6.89 23.94
N ARG A 4 39.05 -5.63 23.54
CA ARG A 4 37.99 -4.66 23.22
C ARG A 4 37.20 -5.13 21.99
N ARG A 5 36.04 -5.76 22.20
CA ARG A 5 35.07 -6.02 21.13
C ARG A 5 34.49 -4.68 20.65
N ARG A 6 35.01 -4.16 19.54
CA ARG A 6 34.39 -3.06 18.78
C ARG A 6 32.99 -3.50 18.35
N ARG A 7 31.96 -3.00 19.02
CA ARG A 7 30.57 -3.05 18.52
C ARG A 7 30.54 -2.26 17.22
N ARG A 8 30.60 -2.94 16.06
CA ARG A 8 30.15 -2.36 14.80
C ARG A 8 28.66 -2.06 14.96
N ARG A 9 28.32 -0.80 15.23
CA ARG A 9 26.96 -0.30 15.01
C ARG A 9 26.72 -0.40 13.51
N ALA A 10 25.92 -1.39 13.10
CA ALA A 10 25.38 -1.42 11.75
C ALA A 10 24.43 -0.23 11.64
N SER A 11 24.88 0.84 10.98
CA SER A 11 24.02 1.93 10.58
C SER A 11 23.04 1.39 9.55
N LEU A 12 21.85 1.00 10.00
CA LEU A 12 20.75 0.61 9.12
C LEU A 12 20.26 1.90 8.45
N ALA A 13 20.52 2.04 7.16
CA ALA A 13 19.94 3.10 6.35
C ALA A 13 18.40 3.02 6.43
N PRO A 14 17.69 4.15 6.62
CA PRO A 14 16.24 4.17 6.65
C PRO A 14 15.69 3.55 5.36
N GLY A 15 14.83 2.55 5.46
CA GLY A 15 14.22 1.85 4.32
C GLY A 15 14.62 0.38 4.15
N HIS A 16 15.63 -0.11 4.87
CA HIS A 16 16.06 -1.51 4.78
C HIS A 16 15.56 -2.34 5.96
N TRP A 17 14.25 -2.32 6.21
CA TRP A 17 13.65 -3.28 7.11
C TRP A 17 13.68 -4.65 6.43
N ARG A 18 14.72 -5.46 6.73
CA ARG A 18 14.74 -6.87 6.36
C ARG A 18 13.64 -7.58 7.15
N LEU A 19 12.48 -7.73 6.52
CA LEU A 19 11.38 -8.51 7.07
C LEU A 19 11.86 -9.95 7.33
N PRO A 20 11.46 -10.58 8.44
CA PRO A 20 11.78 -11.97 8.69
C PRO A 20 11.36 -12.82 7.48
N GLY A 21 12.30 -13.58 6.89
CA GLY A 21 12.01 -14.45 5.74
C GLY A 21 10.93 -15.50 6.03
N ALA A 22 10.58 -15.71 7.31
CA ALA A 22 9.43 -16.51 7.72
C ALA A 22 8.08 -15.92 7.29
N LEU A 23 7.93 -14.59 7.27
CA LEU A 23 6.70 -13.91 6.84
C LEU A 23 6.50 -14.01 5.31
N GLU A 24 7.59 -14.01 4.54
CA GLU A 24 7.56 -14.16 3.07
C GLU A 24 6.98 -15.51 2.60
N ARG A 25 6.91 -16.52 3.49
CA ARG A 25 6.25 -17.80 3.18
C ARG A 25 4.74 -17.70 3.20
N TRP A 26 4.16 -16.68 3.83
CA TRP A 26 2.72 -16.53 3.98
C TRP A 26 2.16 -15.77 2.77
N ALA A 27 1.31 -16.44 1.98
CA ALA A 27 0.73 -15.84 0.78
C ALA A 27 -0.02 -14.52 1.08
N VAL A 28 -0.77 -14.47 2.18
CA VAL A 28 -1.49 -13.27 2.64
C VAL A 28 -0.54 -12.12 2.94
N PHE A 29 0.60 -12.40 3.58
CA PHE A 29 1.61 -11.38 3.86
C PHE A 29 2.20 -10.79 2.56
N ARG A 30 2.57 -11.67 1.61
CA ARG A 30 3.08 -11.22 0.30
C ARG A 30 2.06 -10.38 -0.45
N LEU A 31 0.79 -10.81 -0.44
CA LEU A 31 -0.29 -10.08 -1.09
C LEU A 31 -0.48 -8.70 -0.44
N ARG A 32 -0.51 -8.63 0.90
CA ARG A 32 -0.68 -7.37 1.62
C ARG A 32 0.51 -6.42 1.40
N ARG A 33 1.73 -6.95 1.37
CA ARG A 33 2.95 -6.18 1.08
C ARG A 33 2.93 -5.62 -0.35
N ALA A 34 2.58 -6.44 -1.33
CA ALA A 34 2.46 -6.01 -2.72
C ALA A 34 1.35 -4.96 -2.88
N ALA A 35 0.19 -5.18 -2.28
CA ALA A 35 -0.92 -4.22 -2.28
C ALA A 35 -0.49 -2.87 -1.67
N ALA A 36 0.20 -2.88 -0.52
CA ALA A 36 0.67 -1.65 0.11
C ALA A 36 1.68 -0.90 -0.77
N ALA A 37 2.60 -1.61 -1.43
CA ALA A 37 3.56 -1.00 -2.36
C ALA A 37 2.86 -0.37 -3.57
N LEU A 38 1.86 -1.07 -4.14
CA LEU A 38 1.06 -0.55 -5.24
C LEU A 38 0.23 0.67 -4.82
N SER A 39 -0.42 0.63 -3.65
CA SER A 39 -1.19 1.77 -3.12
C SER A 39 -0.30 2.99 -2.91
N TYR A 40 0.88 2.81 -2.31
CA TYR A 40 1.84 3.89 -2.10
C TYR A 40 2.26 4.54 -3.43
N GLU A 41 2.60 3.73 -4.43
CA GLU A 41 3.01 4.22 -5.73
C GLU A 41 1.86 4.94 -6.45
N ALA A 42 0.65 4.38 -6.40
CA ALA A 42 -0.54 4.99 -6.96
C ALA A 42 -0.87 6.33 -6.30
N GLU A 43 -0.86 6.41 -4.97
CA GLU A 43 -1.07 7.65 -4.22
C GLU A 43 -0.02 8.71 -4.58
N ARG A 44 1.25 8.31 -4.72
CA ARG A 44 2.33 9.22 -5.11
C ARG A 44 2.08 9.84 -6.49
N VAL A 45 1.65 9.05 -7.46
CA VAL A 45 1.35 9.53 -8.83
C VAL A 45 0.09 10.40 -8.84
N LEU A 46 -0.96 9.97 -8.15
CA LEU A 46 -2.24 10.70 -8.09
C LEU A 46 -2.13 12.01 -7.33
N ALA A 47 -1.26 12.10 -6.32
CA ALA A 47 -1.01 13.33 -5.59
C ALA A 47 -0.50 14.46 -6.50
N ALA A 48 0.27 14.15 -7.54
CA ALA A 48 0.71 15.14 -8.53
C ALA A 48 -0.47 15.73 -9.34
N ALA A 49 -1.59 14.99 -9.44
CA ALA A 49 -2.84 15.44 -10.05
C ALA A 49 -3.87 15.95 -9.02
N GLY A 50 -3.51 16.03 -7.73
CA GLY A 50 -4.42 16.43 -6.66
C GLY A 50 -5.55 15.43 -6.37
N LEU A 51 -5.38 14.16 -6.77
CA LEU A 51 -6.38 13.11 -6.59
C LEU A 51 -6.00 12.15 -5.48
N ARG A 52 -7.00 11.68 -4.74
CA ARG A 52 -6.89 10.54 -3.83
C ARG A 52 -7.17 9.24 -4.58
N LEU A 53 -6.62 8.14 -4.09
CA LEU A 53 -6.82 6.80 -4.68
C LEU A 53 -8.31 6.44 -4.82
N ILE A 54 -9.14 6.80 -3.83
CA ILE A 54 -10.58 6.53 -3.85
C ILE A 54 -11.34 7.34 -4.90
N GLU A 55 -10.91 8.59 -5.15
CA GLU A 55 -11.51 9.46 -6.17
C GLU A 55 -11.16 8.95 -7.57
N PHE A 56 -9.90 8.53 -7.75
CA PHE A 56 -9.47 7.89 -8.98
C PHE A 56 -10.24 6.58 -9.24
N ALA A 57 -10.43 5.74 -8.21
CA ALA A 57 -11.20 4.51 -8.33
C ALA A 57 -12.66 4.78 -8.73
N ALA A 58 -13.28 5.82 -8.16
CA ALA A 58 -14.63 6.22 -8.52
C ALA A 58 -14.72 6.71 -9.97
N LEU A 59 -13.78 7.54 -10.42
CA LEU A 59 -13.71 8.00 -11.82
C LEU A 59 -13.49 6.84 -12.79
N ALA A 60 -12.58 5.93 -12.49
CA ALA A 60 -12.32 4.75 -13.31
C ALA A 60 -13.57 3.87 -13.44
N ALA A 61 -14.30 3.66 -12.33
CA ALA A 61 -15.54 2.90 -12.33
C ALA A 61 -16.64 3.56 -13.19
N LEU A 62 -16.74 4.89 -13.17
CA LEU A 62 -17.70 5.64 -13.99
C LEU A 62 -17.32 5.66 -15.48
N VAL A 63 -16.03 5.65 -15.82
CA VAL A 63 -15.57 5.52 -17.21
C VAL A 63 -15.92 4.15 -17.78
N ASP A 64 -15.77 3.08 -16.99
CA ASP A 64 -16.16 1.72 -17.41
C ASP A 64 -17.68 1.58 -17.62
N ARG A 65 -18.47 2.29 -16.82
CA ARG A 65 -19.94 2.30 -16.89
C ARG A 65 -20.48 3.68 -16.52
N TYR A 66 -20.84 4.44 -17.56
CA TYR A 66 -21.38 5.80 -17.42
C TYR A 66 -22.63 5.90 -16.55
N GLU A 67 -23.43 4.82 -16.46
CA GLU A 67 -24.60 4.76 -15.61
C GLU A 67 -24.38 3.80 -14.44
N MET A 68 -24.10 4.37 -13.27
CA MET A 68 -23.95 3.61 -12.03
C MET A 68 -24.62 4.37 -10.89
N SER A 69 -25.46 3.67 -10.13
CA SER A 69 -26.02 4.24 -8.91
C SER A 69 -24.89 4.43 -7.88
N GLN A 70 -25.06 5.39 -6.96
CA GLN A 70 -24.11 5.60 -5.86
C GLN A 70 -23.89 4.33 -5.01
N ALA A 71 -24.91 3.48 -4.91
CA ALA A 71 -24.82 2.18 -4.23
C ALA A 71 -23.88 1.22 -4.95
N ALA A 72 -24.10 1.04 -6.25
CA ALA A 72 -23.29 0.16 -7.08
C ALA A 72 -21.85 0.67 -7.18
N LEU A 73 -21.66 1.99 -7.20
CA LEU A 73 -20.33 2.60 -7.17
C LEU A 73 -19.61 2.31 -5.86
N GLY A 74 -20.27 2.53 -4.72
CA GLY A 74 -19.72 2.24 -3.39
C GLY A 74 -19.33 0.77 -3.23
N GLU A 75 -20.20 -0.15 -3.63
CA GLU A 75 -19.90 -1.59 -3.63
C GLU A 75 -18.69 -1.93 -4.50
N ARG A 76 -18.64 -1.40 -5.74
CA ARG A 76 -17.57 -1.68 -6.69
C ARG A 76 -16.19 -1.21 -6.21
N ILE A 77 -16.13 -0.08 -5.50
CA ILE A 77 -14.87 0.46 -4.96
C ILE A 77 -14.60 0.06 -3.51
N GLY A 78 -15.42 -0.81 -2.92
CA GLY A 78 -15.24 -1.32 -1.57
C GLY A 78 -15.43 -0.26 -0.47
N LEU A 79 -16.24 0.76 -0.74
CA LEU A 79 -16.64 1.76 0.26
C LEU A 79 -17.77 1.19 1.12
N ASP A 80 -17.43 0.75 2.33
CA ASP A 80 -18.42 0.38 3.34
C ASP A 80 -19.24 1.62 3.74
N ARG A 81 -20.56 1.49 3.68
CA ARG A 81 -21.51 2.58 4.02
C ARG A 81 -21.64 2.85 5.52
N ASN A 82 -20.94 2.08 6.35
CA ASN A 82 -21.05 2.17 7.81
C ASN A 82 -19.95 3.07 8.37
N GLY A 83 -20.19 4.38 8.26
CA GLY A 83 -19.61 5.39 9.15
C GLY A 83 -20.61 5.77 10.23
#